data_AF-A0A973EKC5-F1
#
_entry.id   AF-A0A973EKC5-F1
#
_cell.length_a   1.000
_cell.length_b   1.000
_cell.length_c   1.000
_cell.angle_alpha   90.00
_cell.angle_beta   90.00
_cell.angle_gamma   90.00
#
_symmetry.space_group_name_H-M   'P 1'
#
loop_
_entity.id
_entity.type
_entity.pdbx_description
1 polymer ?
#
loop_
_entity_poly.entity_id
_entity_poly.type
_entity_poly.pdbx_seq_one_letter_code
_entity_poly.pdbx_strand_id
1 'polypeptide(L)'
;LNAKKNLLLDEEVVVTSIFADSVLQASPWKSPFKINNFISKLFYQVLQNKLNLYNPIFEDSVFHPLDKESWLSILRNNKHLTFDTTQFNDIYFYETWELDTLATIQFNKNVIFWAPIKTDKELKQRKLAGKVKCHASDANTLLAKHVIYEFPFEDSITPNFSLNKNKLVRLLIDKAIKKPSDAYHPFTAKPLTKDELYQRLEISDSSLFSPYHNISSIVFIENWYYNPENFSIRKEVLGLAPVKIIFNGDEPSKSIPFVFFFNETPFVLM
;
A
#
# COMPACT_ATOMS: atom_id res chain seq x y z
N LEU A 1 -29.54 10.52 8.31
CA LEU A 1 -28.79 9.50 7.55
C LEU A 1 -27.64 10.21 6.84
N ASN A 2 -26.52 10.40 7.54
CA ASN A 2 -25.34 11.06 6.98
C ASN A 2 -24.65 10.08 6.06
N ALA A 3 -24.95 10.17 4.76
CA ALA A 3 -24.22 9.45 3.74
C ALA A 3 -22.77 9.96 3.73
N LYS A 4 -21.88 9.23 4.40
CA LYS A 4 -20.44 9.25 4.11
C LYS A 4 -20.28 8.81 2.66
N LYS A 5 -20.42 9.75 1.73
CA LYS A 5 -20.15 9.47 0.33
C LYS A 5 -18.65 9.38 0.19
N ASN A 6 -18.16 8.19 -0.14
CA ASN A 6 -16.86 8.00 -0.78
C ASN A 6 -16.84 8.92 -2.02
N LEU A 7 -16.05 10.00 -2.01
CA LEU A 7 -16.12 11.03 -3.04
C LEU A 7 -15.14 10.79 -4.20
N LEU A 8 -14.18 9.87 -4.05
CA LEU A 8 -13.30 9.47 -5.14
C LEU A 8 -13.85 8.35 -5.99
N LEU A 9 -14.42 7.34 -5.34
CA LEU A 9 -14.80 6.08 -5.95
C LEU A 9 -16.31 6.01 -5.85
N ASP A 10 -17.00 5.65 -6.93
CA ASP A 10 -18.47 5.69 -6.95
C ASP A 10 -19.07 4.75 -5.87
N GLU A 11 -18.24 3.87 -5.30
CA GLU A 11 -18.45 2.99 -4.15
C GLU A 11 -17.09 2.64 -3.47
N GLU A 12 -17.10 1.94 -2.32
CA GLU A 12 -15.89 1.32 -1.73
C GLU A 12 -15.20 0.41 -2.76
N VAL A 13 -13.90 0.62 -3.02
CA VAL A 13 -13.18 -0.15 -4.06
C VAL A 13 -12.24 -1.14 -3.43
N VAL A 14 -12.35 -2.37 -3.91
CA VAL A 14 -11.39 -3.44 -3.64
C VAL A 14 -10.09 -3.15 -4.37
N VAL A 15 -8.99 -3.20 -3.62
CA VAL A 15 -7.64 -3.01 -4.12
C VAL A 15 -6.74 -4.14 -3.63
N THR A 16 -5.87 -4.59 -4.52
CA THR A 16 -4.83 -5.57 -4.23
C THR A 16 -3.46 -4.91 -4.35
N SER A 17 -2.55 -5.21 -3.44
CA SER A 17 -1.21 -4.62 -3.43
C SER A 17 -0.17 -5.57 -2.86
N ILE A 18 1.08 -5.39 -3.29
CA ILE A 18 2.23 -6.15 -2.78
C ILE A 18 3.19 -5.18 -2.11
N PHE A 19 3.52 -5.46 -0.85
CA PHE A 19 4.63 -4.82 -0.15
C PHE A 19 5.84 -5.76 -0.14
N ALA A 20 6.93 -5.36 -0.78
CA ALA A 20 8.11 -6.19 -0.99
C ALA A 20 9.30 -5.75 -0.12
N ASP A 21 10.07 -6.70 0.42
CA ASP A 21 11.27 -6.42 1.21
C ASP A 21 12.50 -6.09 0.33
N SER A 22 12.43 -6.45 -0.96
CA SER A 22 13.54 -6.39 -1.91
C SER A 22 14.14 -4.99 -2.09
N VAL A 23 15.48 -4.88 -1.97
CA VAL A 23 16.26 -3.67 -2.27
C VAL A 23 16.12 -3.23 -3.74
N LEU A 24 15.84 -4.16 -4.66
CA LEU A 24 15.67 -3.87 -6.10
C LEU A 24 14.30 -3.26 -6.44
N GLN A 25 13.33 -3.38 -5.54
CA GLN A 25 11.98 -2.78 -5.67
C GLN A 25 11.70 -1.80 -4.52
N ALA A 26 12.68 -1.60 -3.63
CA ALA A 26 12.54 -0.69 -2.51
C ALA A 26 12.50 0.73 -3.06
N SER A 27 11.38 1.41 -2.82
CA SER A 27 11.34 2.86 -2.92
C SER A 27 12.48 3.43 -2.04
N PRO A 28 13.20 4.47 -2.47
CA PRO A 28 14.28 5.05 -1.67
C PRO A 28 13.83 5.46 -0.25
N TRP A 29 12.52 5.68 -0.09
CA TRP A 29 11.84 6.15 1.12
C TRP A 29 11.49 5.05 2.16
N LYS A 30 12.00 3.82 2.06
CA LYS A 30 11.41 2.65 2.77
C LYS A 30 11.78 2.53 4.27
N SER A 31 10.78 2.22 5.09
CA SER A 31 10.89 1.93 6.55
C SER A 31 11.55 0.57 6.84
N PRO A 32 12.27 0.39 7.99
CA PRO A 32 13.00 -0.84 8.33
C PRO A 32 12.13 -2.06 8.73
N PHE A 33 10.88 -2.15 8.24
CA PHE A 33 10.00 -3.28 8.55
C PHE A 33 10.54 -4.59 7.97
N LYS A 34 11.07 -5.45 8.84
CA LYS A 34 11.63 -6.75 8.47
C LYS A 34 10.52 -7.80 8.31
N ILE A 35 10.06 -7.97 7.08
CA ILE A 35 8.96 -8.87 6.71
C ILE A 35 9.22 -10.30 7.21
N ASN A 36 10.43 -10.81 6.99
CA ASN A 36 10.82 -12.17 7.37
C ASN A 36 10.59 -12.46 8.87
N ASN A 37 11.01 -11.55 9.75
CA ASN A 37 10.85 -11.73 11.21
C ASN A 37 9.39 -11.78 11.63
N PHE A 38 8.54 -10.98 10.99
CA PHE A 38 7.10 -10.96 11.25
C PHE A 38 6.45 -12.28 10.79
N ILE A 39 6.83 -12.76 9.61
CA ILE A 39 6.32 -14.02 9.04
C ILE A 39 6.81 -15.24 9.84
N SER A 40 8.04 -15.24 10.38
CA SER A 40 8.48 -16.31 11.28
C SER A 40 7.60 -16.42 12.52
N LYS A 41 7.19 -15.30 13.11
CA LYS A 41 6.28 -15.29 14.27
C LYS A 41 4.89 -15.82 13.90
N LEU A 42 4.38 -15.44 12.73
CA LEU A 42 3.10 -15.95 12.22
C LEU A 42 3.10 -17.49 12.18
N PHE A 43 4.05 -18.07 11.45
CA PHE A 43 4.08 -19.52 11.27
C PHE A 43 4.41 -20.27 12.56
N TYR A 44 5.11 -19.66 13.52
CA TYR A 44 5.27 -20.24 14.85
C TYR A 44 3.91 -20.41 15.57
N GLN A 45 2.99 -19.44 15.45
CA GLN A 45 1.63 -19.59 15.99
C GLN A 45 0.83 -20.66 15.25
N VAL A 46 0.98 -20.73 13.92
CA VAL A 46 0.32 -21.77 13.09
C VAL A 46 0.81 -23.17 13.48
N LEU A 47 2.13 -23.35 13.66
CA LEU A 47 2.75 -24.60 14.13
C LEU A 47 2.21 -25.05 15.51
N GLN A 48 1.85 -24.09 16.35
CA GLN A 48 1.26 -24.34 17.67
C GLN A 48 -0.26 -24.51 17.65
N ASN A 49 -0.89 -24.54 16.47
CA ASN A 49 -2.35 -24.55 16.28
C ASN A 49 -3.06 -23.37 16.97
N LYS A 50 -2.37 -22.24 17.17
CA LYS A 50 -2.94 -21.03 17.77
C LYS A 50 -3.54 -20.09 16.73
N LEU A 51 -3.18 -20.28 15.46
CA LEU A 51 -3.64 -19.46 14.34
C LEU A 51 -4.00 -20.35 13.15
N ASN A 52 -5.16 -20.08 12.56
CA ASN A 52 -5.60 -20.72 11.32
C ASN A 52 -5.21 -19.84 10.13
N LEU A 53 -4.59 -20.46 9.12
CA LEU A 53 -4.46 -19.87 7.79
C LEU A 53 -5.63 -20.31 6.94
N TYR A 54 -5.98 -19.52 5.93
CA TYR A 54 -7.05 -19.86 4.99
C TYR A 54 -6.51 -20.06 3.59
N ASN A 55 -7.19 -20.90 2.82
CA ASN A 55 -6.72 -21.35 1.52
C ASN A 55 -6.76 -20.19 0.49
N PRO A 56 -5.65 -19.91 -0.21
CA PRO A 56 -5.56 -18.79 -1.13
C PRO A 56 -6.26 -19.01 -2.49
N ILE A 57 -6.67 -20.23 -2.81
CA ILE A 57 -7.27 -20.60 -4.11
C ILE A 57 -8.75 -20.20 -4.18
N PHE A 58 -9.44 -20.18 -3.04
CA PHE A 58 -10.83 -19.73 -3.00
C PHE A 58 -10.91 -18.23 -3.18
N GLU A 59 -12.10 -17.75 -3.55
CA GLU A 59 -12.41 -16.34 -3.70
C GLU A 59 -11.98 -15.51 -2.48
N ASP A 60 -11.67 -14.24 -2.72
CA ASP A 60 -11.07 -13.34 -1.73
C ASP A 60 -11.94 -13.07 -0.51
N SER A 61 -13.25 -13.28 -0.61
CA SER A 61 -14.22 -13.18 0.47
C SER A 61 -14.47 -14.49 1.23
N VAL A 62 -13.93 -15.62 0.75
CA VAL A 62 -14.21 -16.96 1.27
C VAL A 62 -13.02 -17.51 2.07
N PHE A 63 -13.28 -17.83 3.33
CA PHE A 63 -12.25 -18.24 4.30
C PHE A 63 -12.37 -19.72 4.67
N HIS A 64 -11.94 -20.60 3.75
CA HIS A 64 -11.79 -22.03 4.05
C HIS A 64 -10.47 -22.30 4.76
N PRO A 65 -10.47 -22.88 5.98
CA PRO A 65 -9.25 -23.18 6.70
C PRO A 65 -8.32 -24.07 5.87
N LEU A 66 -7.04 -23.74 5.90
CA LEU A 66 -5.99 -24.52 5.29
C LEU A 66 -5.63 -25.66 6.25
N ASP A 67 -5.71 -26.90 5.79
CA ASP A 67 -5.34 -28.05 6.61
C ASP A 67 -3.82 -28.08 6.89
N LYS A 68 -3.45 -28.88 7.88
CA LYS A 68 -2.08 -28.95 8.38
C LYS A 68 -1.08 -29.41 7.33
N GLU A 69 -1.45 -30.37 6.51
CA GLU A 69 -0.57 -30.93 5.49
C GLU A 69 -0.32 -29.91 4.38
N SER A 70 -1.37 -29.19 3.99
CA SER A 70 -1.30 -28.11 3.00
C SER A 70 -0.34 -27.01 3.42
N TRP A 71 -0.45 -26.43 4.62
CA TRP A 71 0.48 -25.37 5.00
C TRP A 71 1.90 -25.89 5.28
N LEU A 72 2.07 -27.12 5.77
CA LEU A 72 3.39 -27.76 5.87
C LEU A 72 4.04 -27.92 4.49
N SER A 73 3.28 -28.31 3.46
CA SER A 73 3.80 -28.45 2.09
C SER A 73 4.29 -27.11 1.52
N ILE A 74 3.60 -26.02 1.84
CA ILE A 74 3.96 -24.66 1.43
C ILE A 74 5.27 -24.23 2.10
N LEU A 75 5.44 -24.56 3.38
CA LEU A 75 6.65 -24.23 4.15
C LEU A 75 7.86 -25.10 3.84
N ARG A 76 7.67 -26.30 3.28
CA ARG A 76 8.78 -27.16 2.88
C ARG A 76 9.63 -26.46 1.82
N ASN A 77 10.94 -26.46 2.06
CA ASN A 77 11.91 -26.05 1.06
C ASN A 77 12.11 -27.23 0.08
N ASN A 78 12.33 -26.96 -1.20
CA ASN A 78 12.51 -28.00 -2.22
C ASN A 78 13.72 -28.93 -1.94
N LYS A 79 14.62 -28.53 -1.02
CA LYS A 79 15.87 -29.24 -0.73
C LYS A 79 15.97 -29.84 0.69
N HIS A 80 15.26 -29.34 1.69
CA HIS A 80 15.35 -29.83 3.08
C HIS A 80 14.02 -29.68 3.86
N LEU A 81 13.76 -30.62 4.77
CA LEU A 81 12.61 -30.65 5.71
C LEU A 81 12.65 -29.55 6.80
N THR A 82 13.42 -28.47 6.61
CA THR A 82 13.57 -27.40 7.59
C THR A 82 12.70 -26.20 7.24
N PHE A 83 12.14 -25.57 8.28
CA PHE A 83 11.36 -24.34 8.17
C PHE A 83 12.27 -23.17 7.78
N ASP A 84 12.11 -22.66 6.55
CA ASP A 84 12.92 -21.57 6.00
C ASP A 84 12.04 -20.36 5.66
N THR A 85 12.05 -19.34 6.52
CA THR A 85 11.27 -18.12 6.30
C THR A 85 11.96 -17.11 5.39
N THR A 86 13.21 -17.35 4.98
CA THR A 86 13.95 -16.41 4.12
C THR A 86 13.37 -16.29 2.71
N GLN A 87 12.44 -17.19 2.36
CA GLN A 87 11.71 -17.24 1.10
C GLN A 87 10.51 -16.28 1.04
N PHE A 88 10.16 -15.66 2.17
CA PHE A 88 8.99 -14.79 2.31
C PHE A 88 9.37 -13.33 2.42
N ASN A 89 9.77 -12.75 1.29
CA ASN A 89 10.16 -11.35 1.27
C ASN A 89 9.03 -10.41 0.86
N ASP A 90 7.86 -10.91 0.49
CA ASP A 90 6.76 -10.05 0.05
C ASP A 90 5.47 -10.38 0.82
N ILE A 91 4.63 -9.38 1.04
CA ILE A 91 3.29 -9.49 1.63
C ILE A 91 2.28 -9.02 0.61
N TYR A 92 1.29 -9.85 0.33
CA TYR A 92 0.11 -9.50 -0.45
C TYR A 92 -0.98 -8.96 0.48
N PHE A 93 -1.65 -7.89 0.08
CA PHE A 93 -2.82 -7.33 0.77
C PHE A 93 -4.02 -7.31 -0.17
N TYR A 94 -5.18 -7.66 0.37
CA TYR A 94 -6.49 -7.45 -0.22
C TYR A 94 -7.28 -6.53 0.70
N GLU A 95 -7.65 -5.36 0.18
CA GLU A 95 -8.13 -4.24 0.98
C GLU A 95 -9.29 -3.56 0.31
N THR A 96 -10.02 -2.77 1.08
CA THR A 96 -10.95 -1.79 0.55
C THR A 96 -10.52 -0.37 0.87
N TRP A 97 -10.70 0.51 -0.10
CA TRP A 97 -10.25 1.90 -0.05
C TRP A 97 -11.44 2.87 -0.08
N GLU A 98 -11.34 3.91 0.75
CA GLU A 98 -12.29 5.02 0.83
C GLU A 98 -11.50 6.33 0.96
N LEU A 99 -11.92 7.38 0.25
CA LEU A 99 -11.47 8.74 0.53
C LEU A 99 -12.67 9.65 0.83
N ASP A 100 -12.66 10.21 2.02
CA ASP A 100 -13.56 11.31 2.39
C ASP A 100 -12.96 12.63 1.90
N THR A 101 -13.77 13.44 1.22
CA THR A 101 -13.38 14.78 0.77
C THR A 101 -14.34 15.89 1.25
N LEU A 102 -15.29 15.59 2.15
CA LEU A 102 -16.34 16.54 2.57
C LEU A 102 -15.83 17.66 3.49
N ALA A 103 -14.76 17.45 4.26
CA ALA A 103 -14.16 18.49 5.11
C ALA A 103 -12.62 18.43 5.13
N THR A 104 -12.07 17.30 5.55
CA THR A 104 -10.63 16.98 5.52
C THR A 104 -10.41 15.85 4.52
N ILE A 105 -9.32 15.88 3.71
CA ILE A 105 -8.97 14.67 2.96
C ILE A 105 -8.63 13.62 4.01
N GLN A 106 -9.36 12.52 4.03
CA GLN A 106 -9.01 11.36 4.83
C GLN A 106 -9.08 10.11 3.98
N PHE A 107 -7.98 9.37 3.93
CA PHE A 107 -7.89 8.12 3.19
C PHE A 107 -7.96 6.95 4.17
N ASN A 108 -8.95 6.09 4.02
CA ASN A 108 -9.12 4.90 4.82
C ASN A 108 -8.76 3.68 3.99
N LYS A 109 -7.98 2.77 4.59
CA LYS A 109 -7.69 1.44 4.05
C LYS A 109 -8.14 0.40 5.06
N ASN A 110 -9.04 -0.47 4.65
CA ASN A 110 -9.49 -1.58 5.46
C ASN A 110 -8.92 -2.89 4.89
N VAL A 111 -8.01 -3.51 5.61
CA VAL A 111 -7.42 -4.79 5.21
C VAL A 111 -8.42 -5.89 5.50
N ILE A 112 -8.87 -6.61 4.47
CA ILE A 112 -9.78 -7.76 4.62
C ILE A 112 -8.95 -9.01 4.94
N PHE A 113 -7.86 -9.20 4.20
CA PHE A 113 -6.84 -10.18 4.53
C PHE A 113 -5.47 -9.78 3.97
N TRP A 114 -4.44 -10.44 4.48
CA TRP A 114 -3.11 -10.41 3.87
C TRP A 114 -2.55 -11.83 3.78
N ALA A 115 -1.52 -12.03 2.97
CA ALA A 115 -0.88 -13.33 2.81
C ALA A 115 0.64 -13.18 2.59
N PRO A 116 1.48 -14.00 3.26
CA PRO A 116 2.88 -14.17 2.87
C PRO A 116 2.98 -14.66 1.42
N ILE A 117 3.90 -14.09 0.65
CA ILE A 117 4.24 -14.58 -0.69
C ILE A 117 5.54 -15.36 -0.62
N LYS A 118 5.48 -16.65 -0.96
CA LYS A 118 6.66 -17.48 -1.20
C LYS A 118 7.19 -17.19 -2.59
N THR A 119 8.44 -16.79 -2.70
CA THR A 119 9.12 -16.63 -4.00
C THR A 119 10.06 -17.81 -4.24
N ASP A 120 9.77 -18.61 -5.26
CA ASP A 120 10.69 -19.62 -5.77
C ASP A 120 11.69 -18.95 -6.72
N LYS A 121 12.94 -18.84 -6.28
CA LYS A 121 14.01 -18.20 -7.06
C LYS A 121 14.43 -19.02 -8.28
N GLU A 122 14.32 -20.34 -8.21
CA GLU A 122 14.72 -21.24 -9.29
C GLU A 122 13.68 -21.21 -10.42
N LEU A 123 12.40 -21.26 -10.06
CA LEU A 123 11.28 -21.24 -11.01
C LEU A 123 10.80 -19.83 -11.37
N LYS A 124 11.28 -18.80 -10.67
CA LYS A 124 10.80 -17.40 -10.76
C LYS A 124 9.28 -17.29 -10.55
N GLN A 125 8.72 -18.12 -9.68
CA GLN A 125 7.30 -18.16 -9.38
C GLN A 125 6.99 -17.55 -8.01
N ARG A 126 5.83 -16.91 -7.90
CA ARG A 126 5.29 -16.38 -6.64
C ARG A 126 4.04 -17.16 -6.27
N LYS A 127 3.92 -17.57 -5.01
CA LYS A 127 2.74 -18.27 -4.50
C LYS A 127 2.35 -17.74 -3.13
N LEU A 128 1.06 -17.49 -2.93
CA LEU A 128 0.52 -17.15 -1.62
C LEU A 128 0.59 -18.36 -0.69
N ALA A 129 1.08 -18.16 0.53
CA ALA A 129 1.21 -19.25 1.51
C ALA A 129 -0.11 -19.59 2.21
N GLY A 130 -0.98 -18.59 2.36
CA GLY A 130 -2.23 -18.71 3.09
C GLY A 130 -2.71 -17.32 3.50
N LYS A 131 -4.02 -17.12 3.47
CA LYS A 131 -4.67 -15.86 3.86
C LYS A 131 -4.73 -15.78 5.40
N VAL A 132 -4.45 -14.60 5.93
CA VAL A 132 -4.69 -14.21 7.33
C VAL A 132 -5.85 -13.23 7.33
N LYS A 133 -7.01 -13.68 7.81
CA LYS A 133 -8.21 -12.85 7.91
C LYS A 133 -7.97 -11.70 8.89
N CYS A 134 -8.41 -10.50 8.52
CA CYS A 134 -8.18 -9.30 9.32
C CYS A 134 -9.47 -8.70 9.86
N HIS A 135 -9.38 -8.22 11.10
CA HIS A 135 -10.37 -7.36 11.74
C HIS A 135 -9.64 -6.12 12.27
N ALA A 136 -9.83 -4.97 11.60
CA ALA A 136 -9.05 -3.77 11.89
C ALA A 136 -9.16 -3.29 13.35
N SER A 137 -10.32 -3.50 13.99
CA SER A 137 -10.57 -3.17 15.40
C SER A 137 -9.60 -3.85 16.38
N ASP A 138 -9.07 -5.01 15.99
CA ASP A 138 -8.30 -5.86 16.89
C ASP A 138 -6.81 -5.49 16.84
N ALA A 139 -6.38 -4.73 15.83
CA ALA A 139 -4.99 -4.40 15.54
C ALA A 139 -4.58 -3.06 16.17
N ASN A 140 -4.04 -3.15 17.39
CA ASN A 140 -3.67 -2.00 18.23
C ASN A 140 -2.16 -1.90 18.54
N THR A 141 -1.37 -2.94 18.26
CA THR A 141 0.07 -2.94 18.53
C THR A 141 0.81 -2.35 17.34
N LEU A 142 1.64 -1.32 17.53
CA LEU A 142 2.41 -0.73 16.45
C LEU A 142 3.37 -1.77 15.85
N LEU A 143 3.22 -2.04 14.56
CA LEU A 143 4.06 -2.95 13.79
C LEU A 143 5.21 -2.21 13.11
N ALA A 144 4.87 -1.13 12.40
CA ALA A 144 5.82 -0.31 11.66
C ALA A 144 5.33 1.12 11.57
N LYS A 145 6.23 2.08 11.75
CA LYS A 145 5.93 3.52 11.65
C LYS A 145 6.41 4.05 10.30
N HIS A 146 5.64 4.99 9.73
CA HIS A 146 5.97 5.70 8.49
C HIS A 146 6.40 4.75 7.37
N VAL A 147 5.65 3.68 7.16
CA VAL A 147 5.81 2.80 6.01
C VAL A 147 5.45 3.61 4.77
N ILE A 148 6.43 3.83 3.90
CA ILE A 148 6.24 4.50 2.62
C ILE A 148 6.14 3.43 1.55
N TYR A 149 5.03 3.44 0.82
CA TYR A 149 4.71 2.45 -0.20
C TYR A 149 4.19 3.13 -1.46
N GLU A 150 4.79 2.81 -2.61
CA GLU A 150 4.32 3.28 -3.91
C GLU A 150 3.32 2.28 -4.50
N PHE A 151 2.10 2.74 -4.75
CA PHE A 151 1.06 2.00 -5.44
C PHE A 151 1.03 2.42 -6.93
N PRO A 152 1.51 1.57 -7.85
CA PRO A 152 1.39 1.79 -9.27
C PRO A 152 -0.07 1.66 -9.74
N PHE A 153 -0.53 2.58 -10.58
CA PHE A 153 -1.86 2.46 -11.20
C PHE A 153 -1.93 1.40 -12.28
N GLU A 154 -0.77 1.00 -12.82
CA GLU A 154 -0.63 -0.07 -13.79
C GLU A 154 0.39 -1.07 -13.23
N ASP A 155 -0.13 -2.20 -12.75
CA ASP A 155 0.66 -3.34 -12.31
C ASP A 155 0.12 -4.60 -12.98
N SER A 156 1.01 -5.33 -13.66
CA SER A 156 0.66 -6.59 -14.30
C SER A 156 0.41 -7.72 -13.29
N ILE A 157 0.93 -7.58 -12.05
CA ILE A 157 0.80 -8.59 -11.00
C ILE A 157 -0.47 -8.36 -10.19
N THR A 158 -0.77 -7.11 -9.84
CA THR A 158 -1.97 -6.72 -9.09
C THR A 158 -2.80 -5.68 -9.85
N PRO A 159 -3.49 -6.09 -10.93
CA PRO A 159 -4.26 -5.14 -11.71
C PRO A 159 -5.49 -4.64 -10.94
N ASN A 160 -5.60 -3.33 -10.74
CA ASN A 160 -6.67 -2.70 -9.97
C ASN A 160 -7.67 -1.97 -10.89
N PHE A 161 -8.38 -2.74 -11.72
CA PHE A 161 -9.26 -2.19 -12.76
C PHE A 161 -10.44 -1.37 -12.25
N SER A 162 -10.92 -1.68 -11.04
CA SER A 162 -12.04 -0.97 -10.40
C SER A 162 -11.66 0.43 -9.90
N LEU A 163 -10.36 0.74 -9.81
CA LEU A 163 -9.89 2.04 -9.34
C LEU A 163 -10.00 3.09 -10.45
N ASN A 164 -10.85 4.11 -10.25
CA ASN A 164 -10.89 5.28 -11.14
C ASN A 164 -9.68 6.20 -10.89
N LYS A 165 -8.52 5.79 -11.41
CA LYS A 165 -7.23 6.48 -11.22
C LYS A 165 -7.29 7.95 -11.64
N ASN A 166 -7.92 8.26 -12.78
CA ASN A 166 -8.01 9.62 -13.30
C ASN A 166 -8.79 10.54 -12.35
N LYS A 167 -9.92 10.07 -11.81
CA LYS A 167 -10.72 10.82 -10.83
C LYS A 167 -9.95 11.04 -9.53
N LEU A 168 -9.24 10.02 -9.04
CA LEU A 168 -8.37 10.12 -7.86
C LEU A 168 -7.28 11.16 -8.04
N VAL A 169 -6.46 11.06 -9.10
CA VAL A 169 -5.38 12.03 -9.37
C VAL A 169 -5.94 13.44 -9.51
N ARG A 170 -7.05 13.60 -10.24
CA ARG A 170 -7.69 14.89 -10.42
C ARG A 170 -8.10 15.52 -9.11
N LEU A 171 -8.75 14.78 -8.23
CA LEU A 171 -9.22 15.29 -6.94
C LEU A 171 -8.06 15.72 -6.03
N LEU A 172 -6.95 14.96 -6.04
CA LEU A 172 -5.75 15.33 -5.29
C LEU A 172 -5.13 16.64 -5.78
N ILE A 173 -4.94 16.77 -7.10
CA ILE A 173 -4.36 17.97 -7.71
C ILE A 173 -5.30 19.17 -7.56
N ASP A 174 -6.60 19.01 -7.84
CA ASP A 174 -7.59 20.08 -7.69
C ASP A 174 -7.62 20.60 -6.24
N LYS A 175 -7.49 19.71 -5.25
CA LYS A 175 -7.42 20.11 -3.84
C LYS A 175 -6.11 20.84 -3.52
N ALA A 176 -4.97 20.36 -4.02
CA ALA A 176 -3.69 21.02 -3.82
C ALA A 176 -3.71 22.44 -4.40
N ILE A 177 -4.26 22.61 -5.60
CA ILE A 177 -4.39 23.91 -6.26
C ILE A 177 -5.33 24.85 -5.49
N LYS A 178 -6.46 24.34 -4.98
CA LYS A 178 -7.43 25.13 -4.22
C LYS A 178 -6.88 25.62 -2.87
N LYS A 179 -6.04 24.81 -2.21
CA LYS A 179 -5.44 25.16 -0.92
C LYS A 179 -3.97 24.71 -0.85
N PRO A 180 -3.05 25.45 -1.51
CA PRO A 180 -1.63 25.05 -1.62
C PRO A 180 -0.93 24.89 -0.27
N SER A 181 -1.37 25.62 0.76
CA SER A 181 -0.86 25.51 2.13
C SER A 181 -0.99 24.12 2.75
N ASP A 182 -1.92 23.31 2.26
CA ASP A 182 -2.14 21.94 2.74
C ASP A 182 -1.25 20.93 2.00
N ALA A 183 -0.58 21.36 0.92
CA ALA A 183 0.33 20.56 0.12
C ALA A 183 1.78 20.92 0.47
N TYR A 184 2.58 19.92 0.77
CA TYR A 184 3.93 20.10 1.30
C TYR A 184 4.99 19.67 0.30
N HIS A 185 6.12 20.35 0.33
CA HIS A 185 7.29 19.97 -0.43
C HIS A 185 7.89 18.69 0.16
N PRO A 186 8.09 17.61 -0.61
CA PRO A 186 8.48 16.29 -0.09
C PRO A 186 9.85 16.31 0.62
N PHE A 187 10.76 17.20 0.21
CA PHE A 187 12.14 17.22 0.73
C PHE A 187 12.42 18.31 1.78
N THR A 188 11.45 19.20 2.04
CA THR A 188 11.63 20.28 3.03
C THR A 188 10.52 20.29 4.06
N ALA A 189 9.44 19.54 3.84
CA ALA A 189 8.23 19.52 4.67
C ALA A 189 7.60 20.91 4.88
N LYS A 190 7.95 21.89 4.04
CA LYS A 190 7.34 23.22 4.07
C LYS A 190 6.08 23.24 3.21
N PRO A 191 5.04 23.98 3.61
CA PRO A 191 3.89 24.25 2.75
C PRO A 191 4.36 24.86 1.42
N LEU A 192 3.75 24.43 0.32
CA LEU A 192 4.03 24.98 -1.01
C LEU A 192 3.26 26.29 -1.21
N THR A 193 3.92 27.25 -1.83
CA THR A 193 3.22 28.38 -2.45
C THR A 193 2.47 27.91 -3.70
N LYS A 194 1.53 28.74 -4.17
CA LYS A 194 0.80 28.47 -5.42
C LYS A 194 1.78 28.32 -6.60
N ASP A 195 2.72 29.25 -6.73
CA ASP A 195 3.65 29.27 -7.87
C ASP A 195 4.59 28.05 -7.86
N GLU A 196 5.11 27.66 -6.69
CA GLU A 196 5.91 26.44 -6.55
C GLU A 196 5.11 25.19 -6.91
N LEU A 197 3.86 25.08 -6.45
CA LEU A 197 2.99 23.95 -6.77
C LEU A 197 2.75 23.85 -8.28
N TYR A 198 2.45 24.97 -8.93
CA TYR A 198 2.22 25.03 -10.37
C TYR A 198 3.47 24.64 -11.17
N GLN A 199 4.64 25.14 -10.74
CA GLN A 199 5.91 24.79 -11.35
C GLN A 199 6.20 23.28 -11.23
N ARG A 200 5.98 22.69 -10.05
CA ARG A 200 6.20 21.25 -9.82
C ARG A 200 5.22 20.36 -10.57
N LEU A 201 4.01 20.87 -10.82
CA LEU A 201 3.01 20.18 -11.64
C LEU A 201 3.17 20.46 -13.14
N GLU A 202 4.05 21.39 -13.53
CA GLU A 202 4.21 21.89 -14.91
C GLU A 202 2.89 22.41 -15.51
N ILE A 203 2.12 23.14 -14.71
CA ILE A 203 0.88 23.79 -15.17
C ILE A 203 1.27 25.17 -15.72
N SER A 204 1.17 25.36 -17.05
CA SER A 204 1.23 26.67 -17.67
C SER A 204 -0.17 27.30 -17.74
N ASP A 205 -0.25 28.62 -17.54
CA ASP A 205 -1.43 29.38 -17.13
C ASP A 205 -2.68 29.35 -18.06
N SER A 206 -2.73 28.52 -19.10
CA SER A 206 -3.85 28.55 -20.06
C SER A 206 -4.26 27.24 -20.75
N SER A 207 -3.63 26.09 -20.50
CA SER A 207 -4.15 24.81 -21.00
C SER A 207 -4.80 24.01 -19.87
N LEU A 208 -6.12 24.16 -19.74
CA LEU A 208 -7.03 23.35 -18.91
C LEU A 208 -6.96 21.83 -19.15
N PHE A 209 -6.12 21.37 -20.07
CA PHE A 209 -6.00 19.97 -20.46
C PHE A 209 -4.68 19.36 -19.94
N SER A 210 -4.81 18.80 -18.74
CA SER A 210 -4.24 17.50 -18.35
C SER A 210 -2.86 17.43 -17.66
N PRO A 211 -2.64 18.10 -16.51
CA PRO A 211 -1.53 17.77 -15.60
C PRO A 211 -1.63 16.36 -15.00
N TYR A 212 -2.71 15.63 -15.29
CA TYR A 212 -3.03 14.32 -14.72
C TYR A 212 -2.33 13.15 -15.46
N HIS A 213 -1.98 13.31 -16.74
CA HIS A 213 -1.50 12.18 -17.57
C HIS A 213 -0.15 11.61 -17.16
N ASN A 214 0.70 12.42 -16.54
CA ASN A 214 2.04 11.98 -16.17
C ASN A 214 2.08 11.39 -14.76
N ILE A 215 0.96 11.33 -14.04
CA ILE A 215 0.88 10.69 -12.72
C ILE A 215 0.63 9.19 -12.91
N SER A 216 1.64 8.37 -12.60
CA SER A 216 1.61 6.92 -12.81
C SER A 216 1.26 6.11 -11.56
N SER A 217 1.40 6.74 -10.39
CA SER A 217 1.30 6.05 -9.10
C SER A 217 0.98 7.03 -7.98
N ILE A 218 0.62 6.47 -6.82
CA ILE A 218 0.47 7.21 -5.56
C ILE A 218 1.37 6.56 -4.52
N VAL A 219 2.12 7.38 -3.82
CA VAL A 219 2.80 6.99 -2.59
C VAL A 219 1.86 7.17 -1.41
N PHE A 220 1.76 6.15 -0.58
CA PHE A 220 1.12 6.21 0.72
C PHE A 220 2.17 6.26 1.83
N ILE A 221 1.87 7.01 2.88
CA ILE A 221 2.64 7.11 4.10
C ILE A 221 1.75 6.57 5.22
N GLU A 222 2.16 5.48 5.85
CA GLU A 222 1.27 4.70 6.71
C GLU A 222 1.92 4.32 8.04
N ASN A 223 1.12 4.28 9.11
CA ASN A 223 1.45 3.47 10.29
C ASN A 223 0.74 2.14 10.17
N TRP A 224 1.46 1.06 10.44
CA TRP A 224 0.91 -0.28 10.46
C TRP A 224 0.79 -0.74 11.90
N TYR A 225 -0.38 -1.28 12.22
CA TYR A 225 -0.67 -1.90 13.50
C TYR A 225 -1.05 -3.34 13.27
N TYR A 226 -0.82 -4.19 14.28
CA TYR A 226 -1.24 -5.58 14.23
C TYR A 226 -1.75 -6.08 15.58
N ASN A 227 -2.42 -7.22 15.54
CA ASN A 227 -2.78 -7.99 16.73
C ASN A 227 -1.80 -9.17 16.89
N PRO A 228 -1.07 -9.31 18.01
CA PRO A 228 -0.13 -10.41 18.21
C PRO A 228 -0.74 -11.82 18.31
N GLU A 229 -2.04 -11.93 18.57
CA GLU A 229 -2.76 -13.20 18.72
C GLU A 229 -3.31 -13.69 17.38
N ASN A 230 -4.03 -12.82 16.66
CA ASN A 230 -4.72 -13.18 15.42
C ASN A 230 -4.04 -12.66 14.14
N PHE A 231 -2.97 -11.89 14.27
CA PHE A 231 -2.19 -11.33 13.16
C PHE A 231 -2.98 -10.44 12.20
N SER A 232 -4.16 -9.95 12.61
CA SER A 232 -4.88 -8.90 11.88
C SER A 232 -4.00 -7.68 11.73
N ILE A 233 -4.00 -7.07 10.55
CA ILE A 233 -3.28 -5.82 10.27
C ILE A 233 -4.28 -4.69 10.07
N ARG A 234 -3.99 -3.54 10.65
CA ARG A 234 -4.65 -2.26 10.36
C ARG A 234 -3.62 -1.28 9.83
N LYS A 235 -4.00 -0.57 8.77
CA LYS A 235 -3.19 0.50 8.17
C LYS A 235 -3.84 1.84 8.47
N GLU A 236 -3.06 2.76 8.99
CA GLU A 236 -3.46 4.14 9.21
C GLU A 236 -2.71 5.01 8.20
N VAL A 237 -3.45 5.62 7.26
CA VAL A 237 -2.86 6.50 6.26
C VAL A 237 -2.62 7.87 6.89
N LEU A 238 -1.35 8.24 7.02
CA LEU A 238 -0.91 9.54 7.53
C LEU A 238 -0.79 10.57 6.44
N GLY A 239 -0.55 10.12 5.21
CA GLY A 239 -0.39 10.99 4.07
C GLY A 239 -0.37 10.24 2.75
N LEU A 240 -0.44 11.00 1.67
CA LEU A 240 -0.33 10.50 0.32
C LEU A 240 0.33 11.52 -0.59
N ALA A 241 0.90 11.04 -1.68
CA ALA A 241 1.59 11.86 -2.65
C ALA A 241 1.42 11.26 -4.06
N PRO A 242 1.01 12.04 -5.07
CA PRO A 242 1.07 11.57 -6.45
C PRO A 242 2.53 11.42 -6.88
N VAL A 243 2.79 10.49 -7.79
CA VAL A 243 4.12 10.30 -8.39
C VAL A 243 4.01 10.57 -9.88
N LYS A 244 4.80 11.53 -10.32
CA LYS A 244 4.92 11.95 -11.71
C LYS A 244 6.10 11.25 -12.37
N ILE A 245 5.90 10.77 -13.60
CA ILE A 245 7.00 10.37 -14.49
C ILE A 245 7.47 11.60 -15.26
N ILE A 246 8.78 11.86 -15.23
CA ILE A 246 9.47 12.90 -15.99
C ILE A 246 10.44 12.22 -16.95
N PHE A 247 10.36 12.57 -18.22
CA PHE A 247 11.24 12.04 -19.27
C PHE A 247 12.42 13.00 -19.48
N ASN A 248 13.62 12.57 -19.09
CA ASN A 248 14.86 13.30 -19.33
C ASN A 248 15.64 12.57 -20.44
N GLY A 249 15.31 12.86 -21.70
CA GLY A 249 15.74 12.04 -22.82
C GLY A 249 14.98 10.71 -22.86
N ASP A 250 15.68 9.60 -23.06
CA ASP A 250 15.07 8.26 -23.13
C ASP A 250 14.85 7.60 -21.75
N GLU A 251 15.33 8.20 -20.67
CA GLU A 251 15.23 7.63 -19.33
C GLU A 251 14.05 8.24 -18.54
N PRO A 252 13.05 7.43 -18.16
CA PRO A 252 11.98 7.89 -17.28
C PRO A 252 12.51 8.00 -15.84
N SER A 253 12.29 9.15 -15.23
CA SER A 253 12.56 9.42 -13.82
C SER A 253 11.27 9.68 -13.06
N LYS A 254 11.25 9.42 -11.75
CA LYS A 254 10.08 9.65 -10.89
C LYS A 254 10.27 10.90 -10.04
N SER A 255 9.21 11.66 -9.86
CA SER A 255 9.19 12.85 -9.00
C SER A 255 7.89 12.92 -8.20
N ILE A 256 8.00 13.43 -6.97
CA ILE A 256 6.84 13.74 -6.11
C ILE A 256 6.63 15.26 -6.18
N PRO A 257 5.54 15.75 -6.82
CA PRO A 257 5.30 17.17 -6.91
C PRO A 257 4.88 17.76 -5.57
N PHE A 258 4.13 17.03 -4.75
CA PHE A 258 3.71 17.46 -3.41
C PHE A 258 3.29 16.26 -2.55
N VAL A 259 3.15 16.49 -1.25
CA VAL A 259 2.66 15.51 -0.26
C VAL A 259 1.51 16.12 0.53
N PHE A 260 0.44 15.36 0.76
CA PHE A 260 -0.56 15.67 1.77
C PHE A 260 -0.27 14.90 3.05
N PHE A 261 -0.32 15.60 4.18
CA PHE A 261 -0.36 14.99 5.51
C PHE A 261 -1.76 15.22 6.11
N PHE A 262 -2.33 14.19 6.73
CA PHE A 262 -3.69 14.21 7.25
C PHE A 262 -3.74 14.49 8.74
N ASN A 263 -3.19 13.57 9.53
CA ASN A 263 -3.23 13.60 10.99
C ASN A 263 -1.82 13.58 11.58
N GLU A 264 -0.83 14.03 10.82
CA GLU A 264 0.59 13.93 11.17
C GLU A 264 1.29 15.25 10.91
N THR A 265 2.30 15.55 11.71
CA THR A 265 3.14 16.73 11.45
C THR A 265 3.96 16.47 10.17
N PRO A 266 3.97 17.40 9.20
CA PRO A 266 4.73 17.22 7.96
C PRO A 266 6.19 16.89 8.22
N PHE A 267 6.72 15.93 7.46
CA PHE A 267 8.11 15.50 7.53
C PHE A 267 8.69 15.22 6.15
N VAL A 268 10.03 15.14 6.08
CA VAL A 268 10.77 14.93 4.84
C VAL A 268 10.71 13.45 4.43
N LEU A 269 10.37 13.19 3.16
CA LEU A 269 10.53 11.87 2.54
C LEU A 269 12.01 11.77 2.11
N MET A 270 12.81 10.94 2.79
CA MET A 270 14.27 10.80 2.60
C MET A 270 14.68 9.84 1.50
#